data_AF-A0AAD8SIV4-F1
#
_entry.id   AF-A0AAD8SIV4-F1
#
_cell.length_a   1.000
_cell.length_b   1.000
_cell.length_c   1.000
_cell.angle_alpha   90.00
_cell.angle_beta   90.00
_cell.angle_gamma   90.00
#
_symmetry.space_group_name_H-M   'P 1'
#
loop_
_entity.id
_entity.type
_entity.pdbx_description
1 polymer ?
#
loop_
_entity_poly.entity_id
_entity_poly.type
_entity_poly.pdbx_seq_one_letter_code
_entity_poly.pdbx_strand_id
1 'polypeptide(L)'
;MLRLIKAALNDELFFAVANHTFTVVDVDALYVKPFAVNSLLIAPGHTSNVFLTAKSSFPGARYYMLAQPYATTRPGTFDNSTAAGVLEYEEHDLASPTSDKNRLPTCTPTLPQINDTTAVSNYTASSAFG
;
A
#
# COMPACT_ATOMS: atom_id res chain seq x y z
N MET A 1 -9.46 3.13 -9.36
CA MET A 1 -9.20 1.69 -9.15
C MET A 1 -7.71 1.46 -9.35
N LEU A 2 -7.05 0.71 -8.46
CA LEU A 2 -5.63 0.40 -8.54
C LEU A 2 -5.47 -1.11 -8.76
N ARG A 3 -4.70 -1.50 -9.76
CA ARG A 3 -4.31 -2.90 -9.99
C ARG A 3 -2.88 -3.09 -9.48
N LEU A 4 -2.73 -3.94 -8.47
CA LEU A 4 -1.42 -4.28 -7.91
C LEU A 4 -0.90 -5.56 -8.57
N ILE A 5 0.29 -5.46 -9.17
CA ILE A 5 0.97 -6.57 -9.83
C ILE A 5 2.39 -6.63 -9.30
N LYS A 6 2.77 -7.76 -8.71
CA LYS A 6 4.16 -8.03 -8.34
C LYS A 6 4.86 -8.80 -9.45
N ALA A 7 5.91 -8.22 -10.00
CA ALA A 7 6.75 -8.82 -11.03
C ALA A 7 8.06 -9.44 -10.49
N ALA A 8 8.22 -9.52 -9.17
CA ALA A 8 9.39 -10.11 -8.50
C ALA A 8 9.07 -11.52 -8.00
N LEU A 9 10.04 -12.44 -8.13
CA LEU A 9 9.80 -13.88 -8.04
C LEU A 9 9.86 -14.46 -6.61
N ASN A 10 10.57 -13.82 -5.67
CA ASN A 10 11.11 -14.55 -4.51
C ASN A 10 10.45 -14.27 -3.15
N ASP A 11 9.95 -13.06 -2.92
CA ASP A 11 9.48 -12.65 -1.57
C ASP A 11 8.01 -12.22 -1.59
N GLU A 12 7.32 -12.14 -0.46
CA GLU A 12 6.03 -11.42 -0.39
C GLU A 12 6.32 -9.95 -0.04
N LEU A 13 5.42 -9.02 -0.38
CA LEU A 13 5.59 -7.59 -0.04
C LEU A 13 4.41 -7.09 0.78
N PHE A 14 4.70 -6.39 1.87
CA PHE A 14 3.75 -5.46 2.47
C PHE A 14 3.74 -4.16 1.67
N PHE A 15 2.55 -3.68 1.33
CA PHE A 15 2.36 -2.39 0.67
C PHE A 15 1.36 -1.53 1.44
N ALA A 16 1.69 -0.27 1.68
CA ALA A 16 0.79 0.68 2.34
C ALA A 16 0.96 2.10 1.80
N VAL A 17 -0.10 2.90 1.88
CA VAL A 17 -0.09 4.33 1.56
C VAL A 17 -0.43 5.11 2.83
N ALA A 18 0.34 6.16 3.13
CA ALA A 18 0.16 6.94 4.35
C ALA A 18 -1.24 7.56 4.42
N ASN A 19 -1.96 7.37 5.52
CA ASN A 19 -3.28 7.99 5.75
C ASN A 19 -4.33 7.65 4.68
N HIS A 20 -4.23 6.46 4.08
CA HIS A 20 -5.22 5.93 3.15
C HIS A 20 -5.57 4.48 3.52
N THR A 21 -6.79 4.08 3.15
CA THR A 21 -7.29 2.72 3.31
C THR A 21 -7.60 2.13 1.95
N PHE A 22 -7.29 0.85 1.78
CA PHE A 22 -7.58 0.07 0.60
C PHE A 22 -8.82 -0.78 0.84
N THR A 23 -9.66 -0.89 -0.18
CA THR A 23 -10.74 -1.88 -0.22
C THR A 23 -10.38 -2.92 -1.26
N VAL A 24 -10.11 -4.14 -0.82
CA VAL A 24 -9.83 -5.27 -1.71
C VAL A 24 -11.15 -5.81 -2.23
N VAL A 25 -11.28 -5.97 -3.55
CA VAL A 25 -12.52 -6.46 -4.18
C VAL A 25 -12.30 -7.70 -5.04
N ASP A 26 -11.06 -7.99 -5.39
CA ASP A 26 -10.70 -9.13 -6.23
C ASP A 26 -9.26 -9.53 -5.90
N VAL A 27 -9.05 -10.83 -5.76
CA VAL A 27 -7.76 -11.49 -5.54
C VAL A 27 -7.66 -12.64 -6.54
N ASP A 28 -6.58 -12.67 -7.31
CA ASP A 28 -6.28 -13.69 -8.32
C ASP A 28 -7.40 -13.91 -9.35
N ALA A 29 -8.02 -12.80 -9.77
CA ALA A 29 -9.16 -12.76 -10.71
C ALA A 29 -10.44 -13.42 -10.16
N LEU A 30 -10.52 -13.64 -8.85
CA LEU A 30 -11.70 -14.09 -8.14
C LEU A 30 -12.26 -12.92 -7.33
N TYR A 31 -13.53 -12.61 -7.57
CA TYR A 31 -14.23 -11.59 -6.80
C TYR A 31 -14.39 -12.05 -5.36
N VAL A 32 -13.94 -11.24 -4.42
CA VAL A 32 -14.05 -11.50 -2.99
C VAL A 32 -15.02 -10.50 -2.36
N LYS A 33 -15.57 -10.85 -1.20
CA LYS A 33 -16.36 -9.90 -0.42
C LYS A 33 -15.49 -8.67 -0.11
N PRO A 34 -15.92 -7.44 -0.44
CA PRO A 34 -15.10 -6.26 -0.21
C PRO A 34 -14.71 -6.09 1.26
N PHE A 35 -13.42 -5.96 1.54
CA PHE A 35 -12.89 -5.74 2.88
C PHE A 35 -11.85 -4.62 2.89
N ALA A 36 -11.83 -3.85 3.98
CA ALA A 36 -10.99 -2.67 4.12
C ALA A 36 -9.72 -2.98 4.93
N VAL A 37 -8.55 -2.56 4.42
CA VAL A 37 -7.25 -2.77 5.05
C VAL A 37 -6.33 -1.56 4.84
N ASN A 38 -5.43 -1.34 5.80
CA ASN A 38 -4.45 -0.25 5.73
C ASN A 38 -3.13 -0.68 5.07
N SER A 39 -2.86 -1.98 5.06
CA SER A 39 -1.72 -2.58 4.37
C SER A 39 -2.17 -3.82 3.61
N LEU A 40 -1.55 -4.02 2.45
CA LEU A 40 -1.79 -5.15 1.55
C LEU A 40 -0.61 -6.10 1.61
N LEU A 41 -0.87 -7.39 1.47
CA LEU A 41 0.15 -8.40 1.23
C LEU A 41 0.09 -8.81 -0.24
N ILE A 42 1.24 -8.73 -0.92
CA ILE A 42 1.37 -9.06 -2.35
C ILE A 42 2.34 -10.23 -2.50
N ALA A 43 1.81 -11.41 -2.80
CA ALA A 43 2.59 -12.60 -3.08
C ALA A 43 3.08 -12.64 -4.54
N PRO A 44 4.19 -13.35 -4.85
CA PRO A 44 4.67 -13.54 -6.21
C PRO A 44 3.60 -14.14 -7.13
N GLY A 45 3.37 -13.55 -8.30
CA GLY A 45 2.39 -14.05 -9.28
C GLY A 45 0.92 -13.80 -8.92
N HIS A 46 0.63 -13.28 -7.73
CA HIS A 46 -0.72 -12.89 -7.34
C HIS A 46 -1.08 -11.52 -7.91
N THR A 47 -2.35 -11.32 -8.23
CA THR A 47 -2.88 -10.02 -8.66
C THR A 47 -4.13 -9.67 -7.90
N SER A 48 -4.16 -8.50 -7.27
CA SER A 48 -5.35 -8.01 -6.58
C SER A 48 -5.82 -6.69 -7.16
N ASN A 49 -7.12 -6.53 -7.32
CA ASN A 49 -7.71 -5.24 -7.61
C ASN A 49 -8.21 -4.59 -6.32
N VAL A 50 -7.76 -3.35 -6.11
CA VAL A 50 -8.07 -2.61 -4.89
C VAL A 50 -8.59 -1.22 -5.22
N PHE A 51 -9.54 -0.75 -4.41
CA PHE A 51 -9.92 0.66 -4.40
C PHE A 51 -9.12 1.38 -3.33
N LEU A 52 -8.36 2.39 -3.74
CA LEU A 52 -7.74 3.34 -2.82
C LEU A 52 -8.78 4.40 -2.47
N THR A 53 -9.13 4.53 -1.19
CA THR A 53 -10.02 5.61 -0.74
C THR A 53 -9.22 6.90 -0.65
N ALA A 54 -9.30 7.71 -1.70
CA ALA A 54 -8.70 9.04 -1.73
C ALA A 54 -9.61 10.07 -1.02
N LYS A 55 -9.01 11.12 -0.46
CA LYS A 55 -9.73 12.23 0.15
C LYS A 55 -10.40 13.06 -0.94
N SER A 56 -11.61 13.56 -0.64
CA SER A 56 -12.41 14.33 -1.61
C SER A 56 -11.84 15.71 -1.94
N SER A 57 -10.89 16.22 -1.15
CA SER A 57 -10.29 17.54 -1.33
C SER A 57 -8.77 17.47 -1.12
N PHE A 58 -8.05 18.43 -1.71
CA PHE A 58 -6.60 18.55 -1.58
C PHE A 58 -6.22 18.69 -0.10
N PRO A 59 -5.46 17.74 0.47
CA PRO A 59 -5.22 17.71 1.91
C PRO A 59 -3.95 18.45 2.34
N GLY A 60 -3.28 19.17 1.44
CA GLY A 60 -2.12 19.98 1.80
C GLY A 60 -0.88 19.17 2.23
N ALA A 61 -0.75 17.93 1.76
CA ALA A 61 0.35 17.04 2.15
C ALA A 61 0.73 16.06 1.03
N ARG A 62 1.96 15.57 1.08
CA ARG A 62 2.46 14.44 0.26
C ARG A 62 2.33 13.14 1.03
N TYR A 63 1.87 12.09 0.38
CA TYR A 63 1.72 10.78 1.03
C TYR A 63 2.71 9.79 0.45
N TYR A 64 3.60 9.24 1.27
CA TYR A 64 4.43 8.14 0.83
C TYR A 64 3.59 6.86 0.69
N MET A 65 3.89 6.11 -0.36
CA MET A 65 3.56 4.70 -0.49
C MET A 65 4.84 3.91 -0.29
N LEU A 66 4.80 2.92 0.59
CA LEU A 66 5.95 2.08 0.90
C LEU A 66 5.64 0.63 0.55
N ALA A 67 6.64 -0.05 0.00
CA ALA A 67 6.64 -1.49 -0.22
C ALA A 67 7.86 -2.11 0.45
N GLN A 68 7.65 -3.07 1.34
CA GLN A 68 8.71 -3.75 2.10
C GLN A 68 8.53 -5.27 2.00
N PRO A 69 9.61 -6.05 1.87
CA PRO A 69 9.53 -7.50 1.90
C PRO A 69 8.99 -8.02 3.23
N TYR A 70 8.15 -9.04 3.14
CA TYR A 70 7.88 -9.95 4.24
C TYR A 70 8.83 -11.15 4.13
N ALA A 71 9.53 -11.43 5.22
CA ALA A 71 10.48 -12.54 5.30
C ALA A 71 10.53 -13.10 6.73
N THR A 72 10.47 -14.42 6.83
CA THR A 72 10.60 -15.17 8.10
C THR A 72 12.00 -15.79 8.26
N THR A 73 12.80 -15.81 7.20
CA THR A 73 14.18 -16.29 7.19
C THR A 73 15.15 -15.26 7.77
N ARG A 74 16.32 -15.72 8.25
CA ARG A 74 17.30 -14.90 8.97
C ARG A 74 17.64 -13.61 8.20
N PRO A 75 17.82 -12.46 8.90
CA PRO A 75 18.31 -11.24 8.28
C PRO A 75 19.63 -11.50 7.56
N GLY A 76 19.69 -11.23 6.24
CA GLY A 76 20.92 -11.34 5.44
C GLY A 76 20.85 -12.21 4.18
N THR A 77 19.76 -12.95 3.95
CA THR A 77 19.58 -13.76 2.71
C THR A 77 18.63 -13.13 1.68
N PHE A 78 18.07 -11.94 1.97
CA PHE A 78 17.15 -11.22 1.09
C PHE A 78 17.42 -9.71 1.16
N ASP A 79 17.00 -8.98 0.13
CA ASP A 79 17.10 -7.52 0.09
C ASP A 79 16.03 -6.90 1.01
N ASN A 80 16.44 -6.31 2.13
CA ASN A 80 15.54 -5.63 3.09
C ASN A 80 15.33 -4.14 2.75
N SER A 81 15.47 -3.77 1.49
CA SER A 81 15.21 -2.41 1.03
C SER A 81 13.70 -2.13 1.03
N THR A 82 13.31 -0.99 1.58
CA THR A 82 11.93 -0.49 1.45
C THR A 82 11.85 0.40 0.22
N ALA A 83 11.05 -0.01 -0.77
CA ALA A 83 10.74 0.84 -1.91
C ALA A 83 9.75 1.93 -1.50
N ALA A 84 9.97 3.15 -1.97
CA ALA A 84 9.12 4.30 -1.67
C ALA A 84 8.63 4.96 -2.96
N GLY A 85 7.37 5.36 -2.98
CA GLY A 85 6.77 6.21 -4.00
C GLY A 85 5.96 7.31 -3.35
N VAL A 86 5.52 8.31 -4.12
CA VAL A 86 4.74 9.44 -3.61
C VAL A 86 3.38 9.48 -4.29
N LEU A 87 2.33 9.64 -3.49
CA LEU A 87 0.99 9.97 -3.91
C LEU A 87 0.75 11.46 -3.64
N GLU A 88 0.52 12.21 -4.72
CA GLU A 88 0.19 13.63 -4.69
C GLU A 88 -1.25 13.85 -5.17
N TYR A 89 -1.95 14.77 -4.52
CA TYR A 89 -3.27 15.22 -4.94
C TYR A 89 -3.13 16.44 -5.85
N GLU A 90 -4.00 16.54 -6.86
CA GLU A 90 -4.09 17.76 -7.65
C GLU A 90 -4.79 18.87 -6.86
N GLU A 91 -4.25 20.08 -6.94
CA GLU A 91 -4.79 21.29 -6.33
C GLU A 91 -5.65 22.00 -7.39
N HIS A 92 -6.97 21.99 -7.22
CA HIS A 92 -7.91 22.47 -8.24
C HIS A 92 -8.33 23.93 -8.05
N ASP A 93 -8.02 24.54 -6.89
CA ASP A 93 -8.37 25.92 -6.55
C ASP A 93 -7.22 26.58 -5.79
N LEU A 94 -6.37 27.37 -6.44
CA LEU A 94 -5.77 28.58 -5.85
C LEU A 94 -5.21 29.50 -6.95
N ALA A 95 -5.89 30.63 -7.16
CA ALA A 95 -5.37 31.85 -7.78
C ALA A 95 -4.31 32.53 -6.89
N SER A 96 -3.40 31.77 -6.27
CA SER A 96 -2.36 32.29 -5.38
C SER A 96 -1.13 31.39 -5.43
N PRO A 97 0.02 31.87 -5.95
CA PRO A 97 1.26 31.12 -5.99
C PRO A 97 1.96 31.18 -4.62
N THR A 98 1.29 30.73 -3.55
CA THR A 98 1.81 30.84 -2.17
C THR A 98 1.95 29.51 -1.44
N SER A 99 1.48 28.39 -1.99
CA SER A 99 1.86 27.07 -1.50
C SER A 99 3.17 26.67 -2.18
N ASP A 100 4.31 26.99 -1.56
CA ASP A 100 5.59 26.38 -1.92
C ASP A 100 5.39 24.85 -1.94
N LYS A 101 5.23 24.23 -3.11
CA LYS A 101 5.13 22.76 -3.25
C LYS A 101 6.32 22.04 -2.58
N ASN A 102 7.42 22.76 -2.37
CA ASN A 102 8.60 22.31 -1.62
C ASN A 102 8.46 22.26 -0.09
N ARG A 103 7.39 22.82 0.50
CA ARG A 103 7.16 22.85 1.96
C ARG A 103 5.96 22.03 2.43
N LEU A 104 5.35 21.24 1.55
CA LEU A 104 4.24 20.37 1.95
C LEU A 104 4.73 19.34 2.98
N PRO A 105 4.03 19.17 4.12
CA PRO A 105 4.35 18.10 5.06
C PRO A 105 4.22 16.75 4.36
N THR A 106 5.11 15.82 4.73
CA THR A 106 5.13 14.48 4.15
C THR A 106 4.68 13.47 5.18
N CYS A 107 3.72 12.63 4.81
CA CYS A 107 3.18 11.58 5.65
C CYS A 107 3.79 10.23 5.23
N THR A 108 4.30 9.47 6.19
CA THR A 108 4.81 8.11 6.01
C THR A 108 3.82 7.08 6.53
N PRO A 109 3.55 5.97 5.81
CA PRO A 109 2.72 4.89 6.33
C PRO A 109 3.49 4.08 7.38
N THR A 110 2.75 3.50 8.32
CA THR A 110 3.28 2.46 9.20
C THR A 110 3.13 1.12 8.51
N LEU A 111 4.25 0.45 8.23
CA LEU A 111 4.26 -0.91 7.70
C LEU A 111 4.35 -1.93 8.86
N PRO A 112 3.81 -3.15 8.67
CA PRO A 112 4.07 -4.27 9.57
C PRO A 112 5.57 -4.57 9.67
N GLN A 113 5.98 -5.26 10.74
CA GLN A 113 7.36 -5.75 10.81
C GLN A 113 7.61 -6.79 9.71
N ILE A 114 8.85 -6.86 9.22
CA ILE A 114 9.27 -7.77 8.13
C ILE A 114 8.90 -9.23 8.43
N ASN A 115 8.90 -9.63 9.70
CA ASN A 115 8.61 -10.98 10.16
C ASN A 115 7.22 -11.11 10.81
N ASP A 116 6.30 -10.18 10.55
CA ASP A 116 4.96 -10.18 11.13
C ASP A 116 4.06 -11.24 10.45
N THR A 117 4.18 -12.47 10.92
CA THR A 117 3.35 -13.61 10.50
C THR A 117 1.88 -13.42 10.87
N THR A 118 1.58 -12.60 11.88
CA THR A 118 0.21 -12.34 12.34
C THR A 118 -0.51 -11.42 11.36
N ALA A 119 0.18 -10.39 10.85
CA ALA A 119 -0.33 -9.53 9.78
C ALA A 119 -0.64 -10.33 8.51
N VAL A 120 0.25 -11.24 8.11
CA VAL A 120 0.01 -12.16 6.98
C VAL A 120 -1.21 -13.04 7.22
N SER A 121 -1.29 -13.70 8.38
CA SER A 121 -2.43 -14.56 8.71
C SER A 121 -3.76 -13.81 8.71
N ASN A 122 -3.79 -12.58 9.24
CA ASN A 122 -5.00 -11.75 9.26
C ASN A 122 -5.44 -11.34 7.86
N TYR A 123 -4.48 -11.00 6.99
CA TYR A 123 -4.77 -10.68 5.59
C TYR A 123 -5.33 -11.89 4.85
N THR A 124 -4.66 -13.03 4.93
CA THR A 124 -5.07 -14.27 4.26
C THR A 124 -6.43 -14.77 4.75
N ALA A 125 -6.71 -14.66 6.06
CA ALA A 125 -8.02 -14.98 6.61
C ALA A 125 -9.12 -14.07 6.03
N SER A 126 -8.83 -12.78 5.84
CA SER A 126 -9.80 -11.84 5.28
C SER A 126 -10.08 -12.11 3.80
N SER A 127 -9.12 -12.63 3.04
CA SER A 127 -9.28 -12.99 1.62
C SER A 127 -9.85 -14.39 1.38
N ALA A 128 -9.73 -15.31 2.33
CA ALA A 128 -10.12 -16.72 2.16
C ALA A 128 -11.62 -17.00 2.37
N PHE A 129 -12.33 -16.12 3.08
CA PHE A 129 -13.79 -16.21 3.26
C PHE A 129 -14.52 -15.29 2.26
N GLY A 130 -14.42 -15.65 0.98
CA GLY A 130 -15.24 -15.09 -0.11
C GLY A 130 -16.55 -15.86 -0.28
#